data_AF-A0A183HID4-F1
#
_entry.id   AF-A0A183HID4-F1
#
_cell.length_a   1.000
_cell.length_b   1.000
_cell.length_c   1.000
_cell.angle_alpha   90.00
_cell.angle_beta   90.00
_cell.angle_gamma   90.00
#
_symmetry.space_group_name_H-M   'P 1'
#
loop_
_entity.id
_entity.type
_entity.pdbx_description
1 polymer ?
#
loop_
_entity_poly.entity_id
_entity_poly.type
_entity_poly.pdbx_seq_one_letter_code
_entity_poly.pdbx_strand_id
1 'polypeptide(L)'
;MNQQLLRNMRVHKYVLGFLSVPYDKKNDVEMPKLITLSHEFLRSFCRNNIENQFRLYKHVSIEQNAKEGCLSVNTVEEVATLTAIFKNNRILCENVSEELIAHIINMIEHKARSAVYIEFLQTVVIVEEKEIKSAQEKVAEEVILCNSLLCCQLGIGNIA
;
A
#
# COMPACT_ATOMS: atom_id res chain seq x y z
N MET A 1 21.79 6.55 2.28
CA MET A 1 20.80 7.64 2.05
C MET A 1 20.47 8.29 3.38
N ASN A 2 20.62 9.61 3.53
CA ASN A 2 20.27 10.29 4.78
C ASN A 2 18.76 10.58 4.82
N GLN A 3 17.98 9.66 5.39
CA GLN A 3 16.52 9.73 5.44
C GLN A 3 15.98 10.94 6.23
N GLN A 4 16.72 11.41 7.25
CA GLN A 4 16.35 12.58 8.04
C GLN A 4 16.40 13.86 7.19
N LEU A 5 17.45 14.02 6.38
CA LEU A 5 17.57 15.15 5.46
C LEU A 5 16.42 15.17 4.44
N LEU A 6 16.13 14.03 3.80
CA LEU A 6 15.04 13.91 2.82
C LEU A 6 13.67 14.25 3.41
N ARG A 7 13.43 13.81 4.65
CA ARG A 7 12.22 14.14 5.38
C ARG A 7 12.12 15.64 5.64
N ASN A 8 13.19 16.27 6.10
CA ASN A 8 13.22 17.70 6.41
C ASN A 8 13.02 18.56 5.16
N MET A 9 13.56 18.14 4.01
CA MET A 9 13.36 18.78 2.71
C MET A 9 12.02 18.42 2.05
N ARG A 10 11.21 17.55 2.69
CA ARG A 10 9.89 17.12 2.19
C ARG A 10 9.93 16.50 0.79
N VAL A 11 11.03 15.82 0.42
CA VAL A 11 11.24 15.26 -0.93
C VAL A 11 10.10 14.32 -1.34
N HIS A 12 9.56 13.53 -0.41
CA HIS A 12 8.40 12.66 -0.64
C HIS A 12 7.18 13.40 -1.20
N LYS A 13 6.94 14.66 -0.83
CA LYS A 13 5.81 15.44 -1.37
C LYS A 13 6.00 15.81 -2.83
N TYR A 14 7.22 16.16 -3.22
CA TYR A 14 7.54 16.44 -4.63
C TYR A 14 7.40 15.19 -5.49
N VAL A 15 7.84 14.03 -4.97
CA VAL A 15 7.68 12.74 -5.65
C VAL A 15 6.20 12.38 -5.81
N LEU A 16 5.37 12.58 -4.77
CA LEU A 16 3.93 12.38 -4.88
C LEU A 16 3.26 13.34 -5.87
N GLY A 17 3.69 14.60 -5.91
CA GLY A 17 3.24 15.56 -6.92
C GLY A 17 3.60 15.11 -8.33
N PHE A 18 4.84 14.63 -8.53
CA PHE A 18 5.29 14.07 -9.81
C PHE A 18 4.44 12.87 -10.24
N LEU A 19 4.13 11.94 -9.33
CA LEU A 19 3.26 10.78 -9.61
C LEU A 19 1.84 11.19 -10.03
N SER A 20 1.40 12.40 -9.68
CA SER A 20 0.08 12.94 -10.04
C SER A 20 0.05 13.60 -11.42
N VAL A 21 1.21 13.78 -12.07
CA VAL A 21 1.30 14.43 -13.38
C VAL A 21 0.76 13.48 -14.46
N PRO A 22 -0.30 13.85 -15.19
CA PRO A 22 -0.80 13.04 -16.28
C PRO A 22 0.23 13.00 -17.42
N TYR A 23 0.35 11.85 -18.07
CA TYR A 23 1.21 11.68 -19.23
C TYR A 23 0.55 10.78 -20.28
N ASP A 24 1.00 10.92 -21.53
CA ASP A 24 0.54 10.10 -22.62
C ASP A 24 1.23 8.74 -22.60
N LYS A 25 0.51 7.73 -22.13
CA LYS A 25 1.02 6.34 -22.03
C LYS A 25 1.47 5.74 -23.36
N LYS A 26 1.06 6.31 -24.51
CA LYS A 26 1.47 5.83 -25.84
C LYS A 26 2.71 6.54 -26.36
N ASN A 27 2.86 7.83 -26.05
CA ASN A 27 3.90 8.68 -26.65
C ASN A 27 5.07 8.97 -25.68
N ASP A 28 4.80 9.04 -24.37
CA ASP A 28 5.82 9.35 -23.37
C ASP A 28 6.55 8.08 -22.89
N VAL A 29 7.52 7.63 -23.68
CA VAL A 29 8.24 6.36 -23.45
C VAL A 29 9.08 6.34 -22.15
N GLU A 30 9.54 7.48 -21.66
CA GLU A 30 10.34 7.58 -20.43
C GLU A 30 9.50 7.67 -19.15
N MET A 31 8.26 8.15 -19.26
CA MET A 31 7.40 8.38 -18.08
C MET A 31 7.15 7.10 -17.28
N PRO A 32 6.86 5.93 -17.88
CA PRO A 32 6.72 4.68 -17.12
C PRO A 32 7.93 4.38 -16.24
N LYS A 33 9.15 4.58 -16.75
CA LYS A 33 10.39 4.35 -16.00
C LYS A 33 10.55 5.35 -14.85
N LEU A 34 10.23 6.62 -15.07
CA LEU A 34 10.28 7.65 -14.03
C LEU A 34 9.26 7.38 -12.91
N ILE A 35 8.07 6.90 -13.26
CA ILE A 35 7.05 6.48 -12.30
C ILE A 35 7.58 5.30 -11.46
N THR A 36 8.14 4.26 -12.07
CA THR A 36 8.74 3.13 -11.33
C THR A 36 9.84 3.60 -10.37
N LEU A 37 10.78 4.43 -10.83
CA LEU A 37 11.85 4.97 -9.98
C LEU A 37 11.30 5.82 -8.81
N SER A 38 10.20 6.54 -9.04
CA SER A 38 9.52 7.31 -8.00
C SER A 38 8.95 6.40 -6.92
N HIS A 39 8.32 5.29 -7.29
CA HIS A 39 7.85 4.29 -6.33
C HIS A 39 9.00 3.59 -5.59
N GLU A 40 10.09 3.24 -6.28
CA GLU A 40 11.30 2.70 -5.63
C GLU A 40 11.89 3.67 -4.60
N PHE A 41 11.91 4.96 -4.91
CA PHE A 41 12.32 6.00 -3.97
C PHE A 41 11.39 6.03 -2.75
N LEU A 42 10.06 6.04 -2.94
CA LEU A 42 9.10 6.06 -1.84
C LEU A 42 9.21 4.80 -0.95
N ARG A 43 9.37 3.62 -1.55
CA ARG A 43 9.63 2.37 -0.80
C ARG A 43 10.92 2.47 0.03
N SER A 44 11.98 3.04 -0.54
CA SER A 44 13.26 3.24 0.15
C SER A 44 13.19 4.33 1.23
N PHE A 45 12.34 5.34 1.05
CA PHE A 45 12.07 6.38 2.03
C PHE A 45 11.41 5.81 3.29
N CYS A 46 10.53 4.82 3.15
CA CYS A 46 9.85 4.14 4.25
C CYS A 46 10.67 3.02 4.92
N ARG A 47 11.64 2.42 4.22
CA ARG A 47 12.39 1.26 4.71
C ARG A 47 13.02 1.51 6.09
N ASN A 48 12.59 0.70 7.08
CA ASN A 48 13.02 0.72 8.48
C ASN A 48 12.91 2.11 9.14
N ASN A 49 11.92 2.92 8.75
CA ASN A 49 11.74 4.27 9.27
C ASN A 49 10.27 4.58 9.56
N ILE A 50 9.87 4.28 10.80
CA ILE A 50 8.50 4.45 11.30
C ILE A 50 7.98 5.88 11.09
N GLU A 51 8.80 6.91 11.31
CA GLU A 51 8.37 8.29 11.13
C GLU A 51 8.07 8.63 9.66
N ASN A 52 8.91 8.15 8.75
CA ASN A 52 8.69 8.35 7.32
C ASN A 52 7.46 7.59 6.82
N GLN A 53 7.23 6.38 7.35
CA GLN A 53 6.03 5.59 7.07
C GLN A 53 4.76 6.35 7.49
N PHE A 54 4.69 6.86 8.73
CA PHE A 54 3.56 7.68 9.18
C PHE A 54 3.35 8.92 8.31
N ARG A 55 4.43 9.57 7.89
CA ARG A 55 4.33 10.75 7.03
C ARG A 55 3.77 10.41 5.67
N LEU A 56 4.25 9.34 5.04
CA LEU A 56 3.77 8.93 3.73
C LEU A 56 2.33 8.41 3.79
N TYR A 57 1.97 7.70 4.86
CA TYR A 57 0.61 7.20 5.07
C TYR A 57 -0.45 8.31 5.04
N LYS A 58 -0.13 9.52 5.55
CA LYS A 58 -1.04 10.69 5.50
C LYS A 58 -1.41 11.15 4.08
N HIS A 59 -0.71 10.65 3.07
CA HIS A 59 -0.93 10.98 1.67
C HIS A 59 -1.52 9.81 0.88
N VAL A 60 -1.84 8.68 1.51
CA VAL A 60 -2.50 7.55 0.85
C VAL A 60 -3.96 7.89 0.59
N SER A 61 -4.43 7.57 -0.62
CA SER A 61 -5.84 7.75 -1.02
C SER A 61 -6.32 6.54 -1.82
N ILE A 62 -7.52 6.05 -1.49
CA ILE A 62 -8.24 5.03 -2.26
C ILE A 62 -9.32 5.63 -3.17
N GLU A 63 -9.57 6.94 -3.06
CA GLU A 63 -10.55 7.64 -3.89
C GLU A 63 -10.13 7.65 -5.37
N GLN A 64 -11.10 7.46 -6.28
CA GLN A 64 -10.86 7.49 -7.73
C GLN A 64 -10.35 8.86 -8.21
N ASN A 65 -10.76 9.93 -7.54
CA ASN A 65 -10.35 11.32 -7.82
C ASN A 65 -9.44 11.86 -6.72
N ALA A 66 -8.41 11.08 -6.37
CA ALA A 66 -7.45 11.47 -5.36
C ALA A 66 -6.87 12.86 -5.66
N LYS A 67 -6.68 13.65 -4.60
CA LYS A 67 -6.05 14.98 -4.69
C LYS A 67 -4.64 14.88 -5.24
N GLU A 68 -4.21 15.90 -5.98
CA GLU A 68 -2.83 16.02 -6.43
C GLU A 68 -1.86 15.92 -5.24
N GLY A 69 -0.79 15.16 -5.41
CA GLY A 69 0.18 14.91 -4.34
C GLY A 69 -0.24 13.82 -3.35
N CYS A 70 -1.22 12.98 -3.71
CA CYS A 70 -1.55 11.75 -2.99
C CYS A 70 -1.03 10.50 -3.72
N LEU A 71 -0.77 9.45 -2.94
CA LEU A 71 -0.53 8.10 -3.47
C LEU A 71 -1.90 7.44 -3.69
N SER A 72 -2.38 7.47 -4.94
CA SER A 72 -3.62 6.82 -5.36
C SER A 72 -3.40 5.32 -5.47
N VAL A 73 -4.05 4.51 -4.62
CA VAL A 73 -3.85 3.06 -4.61
C VAL A 73 -4.76 2.41 -5.65
N ASN A 74 -4.31 2.30 -6.90
CA ASN A 74 -5.16 1.81 -8.00
C ASN A 74 -4.51 0.77 -8.91
N THR A 75 -3.21 0.56 -8.78
CA THR A 75 -2.38 -0.38 -9.54
C THR A 75 -1.53 -1.21 -8.58
N VAL A 76 -0.94 -2.28 -9.11
CA VAL A 76 -0.03 -3.17 -8.37
C VAL A 76 1.18 -2.41 -7.82
N GLU A 77 1.70 -1.40 -8.55
CA GLU A 77 2.89 -0.65 -8.14
C GLU A 77 2.62 0.25 -6.93
N GLU A 78 1.43 0.86 -6.86
CA GLU A 78 1.03 1.66 -5.70
C GLU A 78 0.76 0.77 -4.49
N VAL A 79 0.20 -0.44 -4.68
CA VAL A 79 0.07 -1.41 -3.58
C VAL A 79 1.44 -1.86 -3.09
N ALA A 80 2.42 -2.10 -3.96
CA ALA A 80 3.78 -2.40 -3.51
C ALA A 80 4.40 -1.25 -2.69
N THR A 81 4.06 -0.01 -3.01
CA THR A 81 4.46 1.17 -2.22
C THR A 81 3.72 1.21 -0.88
N LEU A 82 2.42 0.93 -0.89
CA LEU A 82 1.59 0.81 0.31
C LEU A 82 2.13 -0.28 1.26
N THR A 83 2.50 -1.45 0.74
CA THR A 83 3.14 -2.52 1.52
C THR A 83 4.39 -2.01 2.24
N ALA A 84 5.24 -1.24 1.57
CA ALA A 84 6.43 -0.65 2.20
C ALA A 84 6.11 0.39 3.29
N ILE A 85 4.97 1.09 3.20
CA ILE A 85 4.48 2.00 4.24
C ILE A 85 4.14 1.22 5.51
N PHE A 86 3.48 0.07 5.39
CA PHE A 86 3.05 -0.73 6.55
C PHE A 86 4.13 -1.70 7.07
N LYS A 87 5.10 -2.08 6.24
CA LYS A 87 6.10 -3.10 6.55
C LYS A 87 6.83 -2.83 7.86
N ASN A 88 6.78 -3.80 8.77
CA ASN A 88 7.39 -3.74 10.11
C ASN A 88 6.91 -2.56 10.97
N ASN A 89 5.71 -2.04 10.72
CA ASN A 89 5.12 -0.96 11.50
C ASN A 89 3.85 -1.41 12.20
N ARG A 90 4.02 -2.01 13.39
CA ARG A 90 2.91 -2.53 14.19
C ARG A 90 1.81 -1.52 14.44
N ILE A 91 2.15 -0.26 14.72
CA ILE A 91 1.16 0.78 15.02
C ILE A 91 0.30 1.08 13.78
N LEU A 92 0.89 1.21 12.59
CA LEU A 92 0.11 1.38 11.36
C LEU A 92 -0.75 0.16 11.07
N CYS A 93 -0.20 -1.05 11.20
CA CYS A 93 -0.93 -2.29 10.95
C CYS A 93 -2.11 -2.47 11.92
N GLU A 94 -1.96 -2.17 13.21
CA GLU A 94 -3.05 -2.21 14.20
C GLU A 94 -4.19 -1.23 13.89
N ASN A 95 -3.87 -0.11 13.24
CA ASN A 95 -4.81 0.97 12.91
C ASN A 95 -5.19 1.00 11.42
N VAL A 96 -4.92 -0.07 10.66
CA VAL A 96 -5.37 -0.18 9.27
C VAL A 96 -6.90 -0.04 9.20
N SER A 97 -7.41 0.73 8.25
CA SER A 97 -8.86 0.91 8.08
C SER A 97 -9.49 -0.25 7.32
N GLU A 98 -10.73 -0.58 7.67
CA GLU A 98 -11.56 -1.55 6.95
C GLU A 98 -11.73 -1.13 5.49
N GLU A 99 -12.00 0.16 5.22
CA GLU A 99 -12.11 0.69 3.86
C GLU A 99 -10.89 0.40 2.98
N LEU A 100 -9.68 0.48 3.55
CA LEU A 100 -8.45 0.18 2.81
C LEU A 100 -8.33 -1.32 2.52
N ILE A 101 -8.69 -2.18 3.48
CA ILE A 101 -8.69 -3.64 3.32
C ILE A 101 -9.71 -4.04 2.25
N ALA A 102 -10.95 -3.55 2.36
CA ALA A 102 -12.04 -3.78 1.41
C ALA A 102 -11.61 -3.39 -0.02
N HIS A 103 -10.98 -2.22 -0.16
CA HIS A 103 -10.47 -1.74 -1.43
C HIS A 103 -9.42 -2.68 -2.04
N ILE A 104 -8.47 -3.16 -1.24
CA ILE A 104 -7.45 -4.11 -1.72
C ILE A 104 -8.07 -5.45 -2.14
N ILE A 105 -9.04 -5.98 -1.37
CA ILE A 105 -9.74 -7.22 -1.72
C ILE A 105 -10.49 -7.05 -3.05
N ASN A 106 -11.23 -5.94 -3.22
CA ASN A 106 -11.89 -5.60 -4.48
C ASN A 106 -10.90 -5.48 -5.65
N MET A 107 -9.67 -4.98 -5.42
CA MET A 107 -8.62 -4.97 -6.44
C MET A 107 -8.15 -6.38 -6.83
N ILE A 108 -8.07 -7.32 -5.87
CA ILE A 108 -7.72 -8.72 -6.15
C ILE A 108 -8.78 -9.38 -7.02
N GLU A 109 -10.06 -9.14 -6.71
CA GLU A 109 -11.18 -9.74 -7.44
C GLU A 109 -11.31 -9.20 -8.87
N HIS A 110 -11.12 -7.89 -9.06
CA HIS A 110 -11.55 -7.24 -10.30
C HIS A 110 -10.42 -6.67 -11.18
N LYS A 111 -9.20 -6.46 -10.66
CA LYS A 111 -8.13 -5.82 -11.44
C LYS A 111 -7.06 -6.77 -11.96
N ALA A 112 -6.33 -7.43 -11.06
CA ALA A 112 -5.21 -8.28 -11.46
C ALA A 112 -4.93 -9.36 -10.42
N ARG A 113 -4.47 -10.53 -10.88
CA ARG A 113 -3.91 -11.56 -9.99
C ARG A 113 -2.42 -11.28 -9.79
N SER A 114 -2.06 -10.73 -8.64
CA SER A 114 -0.67 -10.43 -8.26
C SER A 114 -0.40 -10.81 -6.82
N ALA A 115 0.75 -11.44 -6.57
CA ALA A 115 1.19 -11.79 -5.21
C ALA A 115 1.38 -10.57 -4.30
N VAL A 116 1.57 -9.37 -4.88
CA VAL A 116 1.75 -8.11 -4.13
C VAL A 116 0.55 -7.79 -3.24
N TYR A 117 -0.68 -8.10 -3.67
CA TYR A 117 -1.86 -7.88 -2.84
C TYR A 117 -1.87 -8.79 -1.61
N ILE A 118 -1.46 -10.04 -1.80
CA ILE A 118 -1.33 -11.01 -0.69
C ILE A 118 -0.19 -10.59 0.24
N GLU A 119 0.92 -10.10 -0.30
CA GLU A 119 2.03 -9.54 0.50
C GLU A 119 1.56 -8.37 1.36
N PHE A 120 0.71 -7.49 0.83
CA PHE A 120 0.09 -6.41 1.61
C PHE A 120 -0.77 -6.96 2.75
N LEU A 121 -1.70 -7.88 2.45
CA LEU A 121 -2.57 -8.47 3.46
C LEU A 121 -1.76 -9.18 4.56
N GLN A 122 -0.73 -9.94 4.19
CA GLN A 122 0.21 -10.55 5.13
C GLN A 122 0.93 -9.49 5.97
N THR A 123 1.41 -8.42 5.35
CA THR A 123 2.12 -7.32 6.05
C THR A 123 1.28 -6.65 7.13
N VAL A 124 -0.05 -6.55 6.95
CA VAL A 124 -0.91 -5.89 7.94
C VAL A 124 -1.36 -6.83 9.06
N VAL A 125 -1.43 -8.14 8.83
CA VAL A 125 -1.89 -9.10 9.86
C VAL A 125 -0.78 -9.66 10.74
N ILE A 126 0.48 -9.61 10.31
CA ILE A 126 1.63 -10.10 11.08
C ILE A 126 2.83 -9.16 10.97
N VAL A 127 3.42 -8.83 12.12
CA VAL A 127 4.63 -7.99 12.20
C VAL A 127 5.63 -8.65 13.15
N GLU A 128 6.83 -8.92 12.64
CA GLU A 128 7.91 -9.61 13.38
C GLU A 128 7.46 -10.95 13.98
N GLU A 129 6.84 -11.80 13.16
CA GLU A 129 6.29 -13.12 13.56
C GLU A 129 5.20 -13.07 14.65
N LYS A 130 4.67 -11.87 14.93
CA LYS A 130 3.60 -11.66 15.92
C LYS A 130 2.36 -11.13 15.24
N GLU A 131 1.27 -11.88 15.38
CA GLU A 131 -0.04 -11.54 14.84
C GLU A 131 -0.56 -10.20 15.38
N ILE A 132 -1.43 -9.58 14.57
CA ILE A 132 -2.17 -8.37 14.90
C ILE A 132 -3.64 -8.74 14.81
N LYS A 133 -4.21 -9.15 15.94
CA LYS A 133 -5.58 -9.69 16.01
C LYS A 133 -6.62 -8.76 15.40
N SER A 134 -6.56 -7.47 15.71
CA SER A 134 -7.48 -6.47 15.16
C SER A 134 -7.41 -6.37 13.63
N ALA A 135 -6.23 -6.54 13.03
CA ALA A 135 -6.07 -6.54 11.58
C ALA A 135 -6.52 -7.87 10.97
N GLN A 136 -6.25 -9.00 11.64
CA GLN A 136 -6.74 -10.32 11.23
C GLN A 136 -8.28 -10.36 11.18
N GLU A 137 -8.93 -9.85 12.22
CA GLU A 137 -10.40 -9.77 12.31
C GLU A 137 -10.97 -8.97 11.13
N LYS A 138 -10.45 -7.76 10.87
CA LYS A 138 -10.88 -6.92 9.73
C LYS A 138 -10.67 -7.61 8.38
N VAL A 139 -9.51 -8.23 8.17
CA VAL A 139 -9.22 -8.97 6.92
C VAL A 139 -10.17 -10.15 6.76
N ALA A 140 -10.42 -10.90 7.83
CA ALA A 140 -11.35 -12.04 7.79
C ALA A 140 -12.78 -11.59 7.47
N GLU A 141 -13.27 -10.54 8.14
CA GLU A 141 -14.60 -9.98 7.90
C GLU A 141 -14.77 -9.53 6.45
N GLU A 142 -13.83 -8.75 5.91
CA GLU A 142 -13.90 -8.26 4.53
C GLU A 142 -13.80 -9.40 3.49
N VAL A 143 -12.98 -10.41 3.75
CA VAL A 143 -12.89 -11.58 2.86
C VAL A 143 -14.19 -12.39 2.87
N ILE A 144 -14.84 -12.54 4.04
CA ILE A 144 -16.14 -13.22 4.16
C ILE A 144 -17.22 -12.43 3.42
N LEU A 145 -17.24 -11.09 3.58
CA LEU A 145 -18.19 -10.21 2.91
C LEU A 145 -18.08 -10.30 1.38
N CYS A 146 -16.86 -10.43 0.84
CA CYS A 146 -16.64 -10.57 -0.61
C CYS A 146 -17.08 -11.93 -1.19
N ASN A 147 -17.32 -12.95 -0.35
CA ASN A 147 -17.92 -14.25 -0.72
C ASN A 147 -17.28 -15.04 -1.88
N SER A 148 -16.09 -14.67 -2.37
CA SER A 148 -15.47 -15.31 -3.54
C SER A 148 -14.01 -15.71 -3.28
N LEU A 149 -13.68 -16.99 -3.52
CA LEU A 149 -12.36 -17.63 -3.80
C LEU A 149 -11.11 -17.35 -2.93
N LEU A 150 -11.03 -16.25 -2.15
CA LEU A 150 -9.86 -15.84 -1.38
C LEU A 150 -9.67 -16.65 -0.09
N CYS A 151 -10.75 -17.12 0.55
CA CYS A 151 -10.68 -17.95 1.76
C CYS A 151 -9.76 -19.17 1.55
N CYS A 152 -9.79 -19.77 0.36
CA CYS A 152 -8.97 -20.92 0.00
C CYS A 152 -7.50 -20.57 -0.31
N GLN A 153 -7.20 -19.32 -0.68
CA GLN A 153 -5.86 -18.88 -1.09
C GLN A 153 -5.04 -18.26 0.04
N LEU A 154 -5.71 -17.66 1.03
CA LEU A 154 -5.04 -16.97 2.13
C LEU A 154 -4.60 -17.89 3.28
N GLY A 155 -4.92 -19.19 3.24
CA GLY A 155 -4.54 -20.12 4.29
C GLY A 155 -5.15 -19.78 5.65
N ILE A 156 -6.27 -19.05 5.68
CA ILE A 156 -7.06 -18.78 6.88
C ILE A 156 -7.83 -20.06 7.20
N GLY A 157 -7.11 -21.07 7.70
CA GLY A 157 -7.69 -22.27 8.26
C GLY A 157 -8.25 -21.96 9.65
N ASN A 158 -9.55 -22.20 9.81
CA ASN A 158 -10.29 -22.27 11.07
C ASN A 158 -10.07 -21.11 12.05
N ILE A 159 -10.92 -20.09 11.94
CA ILE A 159 -11.40 -19.37 13.12
C ILE A 159 -12.86 -19.78 13.30
N ALA A 160 -13.06 -20.72 14.23
CA ALA A 160 -14.31 -21.33 14.71
C ALA A 160 -15.05 -22.29 13.76
#